data_AF-A0A5C8CB80-F1
#
_entry.id   AF-A0A5C8CB80-F1
#
_cell.length_a   1.000
_cell.length_b   1.000
_cell.length_c   1.000
_cell.angle_alpha   90.00
_cell.angle_beta   90.00
_cell.angle_gamma   90.00
#
_symmetry.space_group_name_H-M   'P 1'
#
loop_
_entity.id
_entity.type
_entity.pdbx_description
1 polymer ?
#
loop_
_entity_poly.entity_id
_entity_poly.type
_entity_poly.pdbx_seq_one_letter_code
_entity_poly.pdbx_strand_id
1 'polypeptide(L)'
;MLLHTLPAVVTHNFHPDRGAFRNVCSLPAEDAGRIIASIRLGGHAYLREDYLRRRMQAEKWLIAECRRKIGAPPRSRPIYFFLGNMADGWDKSRPASIVLPLAMFDPAVITFTFPDSMTSCPYLTQADPGSGPWHGRVFSRDEIEDLIATHGFPDPGRPREQRGPDAFIEMQLWDDEPLEKIRLQTASP
;
A
#
# COMPACT_ATOMS: atom_id res chain seq x y z
N MET A 1 12.37 -8.36 -16.54
CA MET A 1 13.04 -9.43 -15.76
C MET A 1 12.69 -9.21 -14.30
N LEU A 2 12.52 -10.26 -13.49
CA LEU A 2 12.36 -10.06 -12.05
C LEU A 2 13.68 -9.57 -11.46
N LEU A 3 13.61 -8.58 -10.57
CA LEU A 3 14.77 -8.06 -9.86
C LEU A 3 14.88 -8.80 -8.53
N HIS A 4 16.05 -9.32 -8.17
CA HIS A 4 16.23 -10.06 -6.89
C HIS A 4 16.68 -9.15 -5.74
N THR A 5 16.59 -7.84 -5.93
CA THR A 5 17.02 -6.85 -4.96
C THR A 5 15.86 -5.99 -4.51
N LEU A 6 15.85 -5.69 -3.21
CA LEU A 6 14.86 -4.84 -2.60
C LEU A 6 15.00 -3.40 -3.12
N PRO A 7 13.92 -2.77 -3.63
CA PRO A 7 14.01 -1.39 -4.09
C PRO A 7 14.43 -0.42 -2.97
N ALA A 8 15.29 0.54 -3.29
CA ALA A 8 15.77 1.54 -2.33
C ALA A 8 14.75 2.66 -2.04
N VAL A 9 13.63 2.69 -2.75
CA VAL A 9 12.61 3.75 -2.67
C VAL A 9 11.22 3.19 -2.52
N VAL A 10 10.31 4.01 -2.00
CA VAL A 10 8.88 3.77 -1.95
C VAL A 10 8.12 4.96 -2.52
N THR A 11 6.92 4.72 -3.03
CA THR A 11 6.09 5.75 -3.65
C THR A 11 4.74 5.86 -2.95
N HIS A 12 4.38 7.06 -2.50
CA HIS A 12 3.04 7.39 -2.08
C HIS A 12 2.29 8.12 -3.18
N ASN A 13 1.31 7.46 -3.80
CA ASN A 13 0.41 8.10 -4.75
C ASN A 13 -0.80 8.67 -4.01
N PHE A 14 -1.19 9.89 -4.34
CA PHE A 14 -2.29 10.61 -3.71
C PHE A 14 -2.98 11.56 -4.70
N HIS A 15 -4.14 12.08 -4.27
CA HIS A 15 -4.85 13.12 -5.01
C HIS A 15 -4.58 14.47 -4.36
N PRO A 16 -4.15 15.50 -5.11
CA PRO A 16 -3.83 16.83 -4.56
C PRO A 16 -4.93 17.38 -3.65
N ASP A 17 -6.18 17.37 -4.11
CA ASP A 17 -7.33 17.88 -3.34
C ASP A 17 -7.62 17.12 -2.03
N ARG A 18 -7.15 15.87 -1.92
CA ARG A 18 -7.33 15.05 -0.70
C ARG A 18 -6.14 15.17 0.25
N GLY A 19 -4.98 15.58 -0.26
CA GLY A 19 -3.71 15.63 0.46
C GLY A 19 -2.99 14.28 0.51
N ALA A 20 -1.68 14.35 0.73
CA ALA A 20 -0.82 13.19 0.90
C ALA A 20 -0.95 12.56 2.31
N PHE A 21 -0.51 11.31 2.42
CA PHE A 21 -0.34 10.57 3.66
C PHE A 21 -1.62 10.38 4.49
N ARG A 22 -2.74 10.13 3.79
CA ARG A 22 -4.05 9.91 4.41
C ARG A 22 -4.54 8.49 4.20
N ASN A 23 -5.30 8.00 5.17
CA ASN A 23 -6.00 6.73 5.10
C ASN A 23 -7.52 7.00 5.13
N VAL A 24 -8.24 6.54 4.10
CA VAL A 24 -9.69 6.78 3.97
C VAL A 24 -10.51 6.15 5.10
N CYS A 25 -10.07 5.02 5.66
CA CYS A 25 -10.70 4.37 6.80
C CYS A 25 -10.42 5.05 8.15
N SER A 26 -9.62 6.12 8.16
CA SER A 26 -9.47 7.01 9.33
C SER A 26 -10.50 8.13 9.36
N LEU A 27 -11.30 8.30 8.30
CA LEU A 27 -12.32 9.34 8.19
C LEU A 27 -13.68 8.84 8.73
N PRO A 28 -14.59 9.74 9.11
CA PRO A 28 -15.99 9.39 9.35
C PRO A 28 -16.58 8.64 8.15
N ALA A 29 -17.50 7.72 8.41
CA ALA A 29 -18.08 6.84 7.39
C ALA A 29 -18.70 7.61 6.20
N GLU A 30 -19.34 8.74 6.49
CA GLU A 30 -19.93 9.61 5.47
C GLU A 30 -18.87 10.22 4.54
N ASP A 31 -17.79 10.79 5.10
CA ASP A 31 -16.70 11.39 4.33
C ASP A 31 -15.92 10.35 3.53
N ALA A 32 -15.65 9.19 4.13
CA ALA A 32 -15.07 8.05 3.44
C ALA A 32 -15.97 7.63 2.25
N GLY A 33 -17.28 7.55 2.46
CA GLY A 33 -18.27 7.25 1.44
C GLY A 33 -18.25 8.23 0.29
N ARG A 34 -18.23 9.54 0.58
CA ARG A 34 -18.12 10.61 -0.43
C ARG A 34 -16.85 10.49 -1.27
N ILE A 35 -15.71 10.21 -0.64
CA ILE A 35 -14.43 10.03 -1.35
C ILE A 35 -14.50 8.84 -2.31
N ILE A 36 -15.00 7.69 -1.85
CA ILE A 36 -15.10 6.49 -2.71
C ILE A 36 -16.11 6.72 -3.84
N ALA A 37 -17.22 7.40 -3.58
CA ALA A 37 -18.17 7.77 -4.62
C ALA A 37 -17.54 8.70 -5.67
N SER A 38 -16.77 9.71 -5.24
CA SER A 38 -16.03 10.60 -6.14
C SER A 38 -15.02 9.84 -7.01
N ILE A 39 -14.26 8.89 -6.44
CA ILE A 39 -13.30 8.08 -7.20
C ILE A 39 -14.04 7.20 -8.24
N ARG A 40 -15.19 6.62 -7.89
CA ARG A 40 -16.03 5.85 -8.83
C ARG A 40 -16.48 6.69 -10.02
N LEU A 41 -16.95 7.91 -9.76
CA LEU A 41 -17.39 8.86 -10.79
C LEU A 41 -16.22 9.33 -11.68
N GLY A 42 -15.01 9.43 -11.13
CA GLY A 42 -13.80 9.83 -11.83
C GLY A 42 -13.16 8.77 -12.75
N GLY A 43 -13.91 7.71 -13.12
CA GLY A 43 -13.43 6.68 -14.05
C GLY A 43 -12.96 5.38 -13.40
N HIS A 44 -13.13 5.21 -12.08
CA HIS A 44 -12.82 3.98 -11.35
C HIS A 44 -14.10 3.25 -10.93
N ALA A 45 -15.06 3.13 -11.86
CA ALA A 45 -16.35 2.48 -11.62
C ALA A 45 -16.23 1.00 -11.19
N TYR A 46 -15.07 0.37 -11.42
CA TYR A 46 -14.77 -1.00 -10.97
C TYR A 46 -14.65 -1.14 -9.44
N LEU A 47 -14.52 -0.04 -8.69
CA LEU A 47 -14.62 -0.10 -7.23
C LEU A 47 -16.02 -0.56 -6.84
N ARG A 48 -16.07 -1.73 -6.19
CA ARG A 48 -17.33 -2.34 -5.73
C ARG A 48 -18.01 -1.45 -4.69
N GLU A 49 -19.34 -1.55 -4.61
CA GLU A 49 -20.13 -0.80 -3.62
C GLU A 49 -19.72 -1.10 -2.18
N ASP A 50 -19.30 -2.34 -1.94
CA ASP A 50 -18.83 -2.80 -0.64
C ASP A 50 -17.34 -2.54 -0.38
N TYR A 51 -16.67 -1.72 -1.20
CA TYR A 51 -15.23 -1.46 -1.10
C TYR A 51 -14.80 -1.03 0.30
N LEU A 52 -15.49 -0.05 0.92
CA LEU A 52 -15.13 0.42 2.26
C LEU A 52 -15.26 -0.68 3.32
N ARG A 53 -16.34 -1.47 3.26
CA ARG A 53 -16.55 -2.61 4.15
C ARG A 53 -15.42 -3.63 4.02
N ARG A 54 -15.03 -3.96 2.78
CA ARG A 54 -13.92 -4.88 2.49
C ARG A 54 -12.58 -4.28 2.97
N ARG A 55 -12.31 -2.99 2.71
CA ARG A 55 -11.06 -2.33 3.16
C ARG A 55 -10.95 -2.30 4.68
N MET A 56 -12.03 -2.01 5.39
CA MET A 56 -12.04 -2.09 6.85
C MET A 56 -11.76 -3.50 7.36
N GLN A 57 -12.25 -4.53 6.68
CA GLN A 57 -11.96 -5.92 7.03
C GLN A 57 -10.50 -6.30 6.76
N ALA A 58 -9.93 -5.89 5.63
CA ALA A 58 -8.49 -6.06 5.36
C ALA A 58 -7.63 -5.33 6.40
N GLU A 59 -8.01 -4.10 6.78
CA GLU A 59 -7.26 -3.35 7.80
C GLU A 59 -7.34 -3.96 9.19
N LYS A 60 -8.48 -4.57 9.57
CA LYS A 60 -8.56 -5.34 10.83
C LYS A 60 -7.53 -6.47 10.85
N TRP A 61 -7.38 -7.18 9.73
CA TRP A 61 -6.37 -8.21 9.56
C TRP A 61 -4.95 -7.63 9.59
N LEU A 62 -4.69 -6.54 8.86
CA LEU A 62 -3.38 -5.86 8.87
C LEU A 62 -2.97 -5.41 10.28
N ILE A 63 -3.89 -4.83 11.06
CA ILE A 63 -3.62 -4.37 12.43
C ILE A 63 -3.24 -5.55 13.32
N ALA A 64 -3.95 -6.68 13.19
CA ALA A 64 -3.63 -7.89 13.95
C ALA A 64 -2.25 -8.45 13.59
N GLU A 65 -1.94 -8.53 12.29
CA GLU A 65 -0.63 -9.02 11.84
C GLU A 65 0.51 -8.05 12.17
N CYS A 66 0.30 -6.75 12.03
CA CYS A 66 1.24 -5.71 12.46
C CYS A 66 1.60 -5.91 13.94
N ARG A 67 0.60 -6.07 14.81
CA ARG A 67 0.81 -6.32 16.24
C ARG A 67 1.62 -7.57 16.52
N ARG A 68 1.43 -8.61 15.72
CA ARG A 68 2.17 -9.86 15.83
C ARG A 68 3.61 -9.74 15.33
N LYS A 69 3.86 -8.94 14.30
CA LYS A 69 5.16 -8.80 13.64
C LYS A 69 6.09 -7.80 14.32
N ILE A 70 5.58 -6.62 14.63
CA ILE A 70 6.37 -5.47 15.07
C ILE A 70 5.87 -4.87 16.38
N GLY A 71 4.91 -5.52 17.06
CA GLY A 71 4.35 -5.03 18.32
C GLY A 71 3.32 -3.92 18.13
N ALA A 72 3.03 -3.17 19.18
CA ALA A 72 1.99 -2.13 19.14
C ALA A 72 2.46 -0.91 18.33
N PRO A 73 1.85 -0.63 17.16
CA PRO A 73 2.27 0.50 16.34
C PRO A 73 1.83 1.85 16.94
N PRO A 74 2.60 2.93 16.69
CA PRO A 74 2.20 4.30 17.05
C PRO A 74 0.87 4.73 16.41
N ARG A 75 0.63 4.39 15.13
CA ARG A 75 -0.65 4.62 14.45
C ARG A 75 -1.60 3.43 14.55
N SER A 76 -2.88 3.74 14.71
CA SER A 76 -3.96 2.75 14.66
C SER A 76 -4.29 2.24 13.25
N ARG A 77 -3.92 2.99 12.20
CA ARG A 77 -4.14 2.64 10.79
C ARG A 77 -2.95 3.05 9.93
N PRO A 78 -2.60 2.24 8.92
CA PRO A 78 -1.37 2.47 8.18
C PRO A 78 -1.55 3.55 7.12
N ILE A 79 -0.43 4.11 6.70
CA ILE A 79 -0.30 4.92 5.48
C ILE A 79 0.33 4.02 4.41
N TYR A 80 -0.28 4.02 3.23
CA TYR A 80 0.06 3.07 2.18
C TYR A 80 1.06 3.64 1.18
N PHE A 81 2.02 2.83 0.79
CA PHE A 81 3.02 3.11 -0.22
C PHE A 81 3.15 1.91 -1.16
N PHE A 82 3.63 2.14 -2.37
CA PHE A 82 4.19 1.09 -3.20
C PHE A 82 5.67 0.94 -2.90
N LEU A 83 6.15 -0.30 -2.80
CA LEU A 83 7.58 -0.56 -2.81
C LEU A 83 8.12 -0.36 -4.24
N GLY A 84 9.18 0.44 -4.39
CA GLY A 84 9.72 0.86 -5.69
C GLY A 84 9.19 2.20 -6.18
N ASN A 85 9.70 2.64 -7.34
CA ASN A 85 9.24 3.86 -8.01
C ASN A 85 8.00 3.57 -8.86
N MET A 86 6.86 4.11 -8.43
CA MET A 86 5.55 3.99 -9.08
C MET A 86 4.94 5.37 -9.36
N ALA A 87 5.80 6.39 -9.53
CA ALA A 87 5.42 7.75 -9.87
C ALA A 87 5.19 7.92 -11.38
N ASP A 88 4.43 7.01 -11.97
CA ASP A 88 4.17 6.93 -13.41
C ASP A 88 2.92 7.71 -13.85
N GLY A 89 2.16 8.27 -12.89
CA GLY A 89 0.92 9.00 -13.14
C GLY A 89 -0.23 8.11 -13.66
N TRP A 90 -0.08 6.78 -13.63
CA TRP A 90 -1.05 5.87 -14.24
C TRP A 90 -2.34 5.75 -13.43
N ASP A 91 -2.24 5.79 -12.09
CA ASP A 91 -3.41 5.81 -11.23
C ASP A 91 -4.07 7.20 -11.26
N LYS A 92 -5.03 7.36 -12.17
CA LYS A 92 -5.78 8.61 -12.34
C LYS A 92 -6.54 9.03 -11.08
N SER A 93 -6.85 8.12 -10.17
CA SER A 93 -7.46 8.47 -8.88
C SER A 93 -6.45 9.10 -7.92
N ARG A 94 -5.16 8.95 -8.18
CA ARG A 94 -4.05 9.42 -7.35
C ARG A 94 -2.90 9.92 -8.26
N PRO A 95 -3.11 11.03 -8.98
CA PRO A 95 -2.21 11.48 -10.05
C PRO A 95 -0.91 12.10 -9.56
N ALA A 96 -0.80 12.44 -8.27
CA ALA A 96 0.41 12.99 -7.68
C ALA A 96 1.16 11.90 -6.89
N SER A 97 2.49 12.01 -6.85
CA SER A 97 3.36 11.02 -6.22
C SER A 97 4.45 11.69 -5.38
N ILE A 98 4.75 11.10 -4.23
CA ILE A 98 5.95 11.41 -3.44
C ILE A 98 6.81 10.15 -3.39
N VAL A 99 8.05 10.25 -3.86
CA VAL A 99 9.04 9.17 -3.82
C VAL A 99 10.00 9.43 -2.67
N LEU A 100 10.14 8.45 -1.78
CA LEU A 100 10.98 8.58 -0.57
C LEU A 100 12.00 7.45 -0.51
N PRO A 101 13.20 7.71 0.05
CA PRO A 101 14.13 6.65 0.39
C PRO A 101 13.49 5.69 1.39
N LEU A 102 13.55 4.40 1.10
CA LEU A 102 13.03 3.37 2.00
C LEU A 102 13.82 3.31 3.32
N ALA A 103 15.10 3.67 3.29
CA ALA A 103 15.96 3.76 4.46
C ALA A 103 15.55 4.87 5.46
N MET A 104 14.60 5.75 5.12
CA MET A 104 14.08 6.74 6.07
C MET A 104 13.14 6.12 7.13
N PHE A 105 12.59 4.94 6.86
CA PHE A 105 11.62 4.30 7.73
C PHE A 105 12.30 3.26 8.61
N ASP A 106 12.03 3.32 9.92
CA ASP A 106 12.45 2.27 10.85
C ASP A 106 11.75 0.95 10.48
N PRO A 107 12.49 -0.16 10.28
CA PRO A 107 11.92 -1.49 10.11
C PRO A 107 10.85 -1.89 11.15
N ALA A 108 10.93 -1.35 12.37
CA ALA A 108 10.00 -1.61 13.46
C ALA A 108 8.64 -0.91 13.29
N VAL A 109 8.47 -0.03 12.30
CA VAL A 109 7.21 0.69 12.04
C VAL A 109 6.65 0.48 10.63
N ILE A 110 7.20 -0.47 9.87
CA ILE A 110 6.72 -0.81 8.52
C ILE A 110 6.41 -2.29 8.38
N THR A 111 5.38 -2.59 7.60
CA THR A 111 5.06 -3.95 7.15
C THR A 111 4.78 -3.95 5.65
N PHE A 112 4.72 -5.14 5.06
CA PHE A 112 4.47 -5.30 3.64
C PHE A 112 3.43 -6.38 3.37
N THR A 113 2.72 -6.24 2.25
CA THR A 113 1.98 -7.33 1.63
C THR A 113 2.43 -7.47 0.18
N PHE A 114 2.34 -8.68 -0.35
CA PHE A 114 2.49 -8.95 -1.77
C PHE A 114 1.26 -9.72 -2.25
N PRO A 115 0.46 -9.20 -3.22
CA PRO A 115 0.42 -7.82 -3.68
C PRO A 115 -0.23 -6.90 -2.63
N ASP A 116 -1.30 -6.15 -2.93
CA ASP A 116 -1.90 -5.28 -1.92
C ASP A 116 -2.63 -6.05 -0.81
N SER A 117 -2.92 -5.37 0.30
CA SER A 117 -3.63 -5.97 1.41
C SER A 117 -5.06 -6.42 1.08
N MET A 118 -5.68 -5.89 0.02
CA MET A 118 -7.05 -6.28 -0.37
C MET A 118 -7.05 -7.64 -1.07
N THR A 119 -6.01 -7.90 -1.84
CA THR A 119 -5.77 -9.13 -2.59
C THR A 119 -5.13 -10.19 -1.71
N SER A 120 -4.23 -9.79 -0.80
CA SER A 120 -3.56 -10.71 0.12
C SER A 120 -4.39 -11.06 1.35
N CYS A 121 -5.47 -10.34 1.68
CA CYS A 121 -6.29 -10.64 2.85
C CYS A 121 -7.06 -11.97 2.68
N PRO A 122 -6.81 -12.98 3.52
CA PRO A 122 -7.39 -14.31 3.37
C PRO A 122 -8.90 -14.35 3.64
N TYR A 123 -9.44 -13.30 4.27
CA TYR A 123 -10.88 -13.17 4.53
C TYR A 123 -11.66 -12.51 3.37
N LEU A 124 -10.95 -11.94 2.39
CA LEU A 124 -11.56 -11.26 1.24
C LEU A 124 -11.37 -12.03 -0.06
N THR A 125 -10.22 -12.69 -0.20
CA THR A 125 -9.79 -13.35 -1.43
C THR A 125 -9.22 -14.70 -1.04
N GLN A 126 -9.75 -15.77 -1.63
CA GLN A 126 -9.09 -17.07 -1.60
C GLN A 126 -8.04 -17.07 -2.69
N ALA A 127 -6.80 -17.45 -2.35
CA ALA A 127 -5.75 -17.56 -3.35
C ALA A 127 -6.11 -18.68 -4.33
N ASP A 128 -6.04 -18.38 -5.63
CA ASP A 128 -6.28 -19.38 -6.67
C ASP A 128 -5.19 -20.47 -6.62
N PRO A 129 -5.51 -21.71 -7.01
CA PRO A 129 -4.49 -22.75 -7.20
C PRO A 129 -3.39 -22.25 -8.14
N GLY A 130 -2.15 -22.15 -7.64
CA GLY A 130 -1.00 -21.63 -8.39
C GLY A 130 -0.63 -20.18 -8.09
N SER A 131 -1.37 -19.48 -7.23
CA SER A 131 -0.96 -18.18 -6.68
C SER A 131 0.34 -18.33 -5.88
N GLY A 132 1.16 -17.28 -5.85
CA GLY A 132 2.43 -17.33 -5.15
C GLY A 132 2.28 -17.57 -3.64
N PRO A 133 3.33 -18.09 -2.97
CA PRO A 133 3.31 -18.41 -1.53
C PRO A 133 3.22 -17.18 -0.60
N TRP A 134 3.01 -15.99 -1.18
CA TRP A 134 2.97 -14.71 -0.50
C TRP A 134 1.56 -14.22 -0.17
N HIS A 135 0.51 -14.77 -0.79
CA HIS A 135 -0.86 -14.44 -0.41
C HIS A 135 -1.16 -14.89 1.02
N GLY A 136 -2.08 -14.19 1.69
CA GLY A 136 -2.46 -14.50 3.08
C GLY A 136 -1.43 -14.07 4.13
N ARG A 137 -0.38 -13.34 3.74
CA ARG A 137 0.75 -13.01 4.63
C ARG A 137 1.03 -11.51 4.66
N VAL A 138 1.41 -11.06 5.85
CA VAL A 138 2.06 -9.77 6.08
C VAL A 138 3.52 -10.06 6.43
N PHE A 139 4.42 -9.25 5.88
CA PHE A 139 5.86 -9.41 6.01
C PHE A 139 6.45 -8.26 6.83
N SER A 140 7.41 -8.58 7.70
CA SER A 140 8.35 -7.59 8.22
C SER A 140 9.35 -7.14 7.14
N ARG A 141 10.23 -6.20 7.48
CA ARG A 141 11.33 -5.77 6.62
C ARG A 141 12.19 -6.93 6.14
N ASP A 142 12.70 -7.73 7.06
CA ASP A 142 13.63 -8.82 6.72
C ASP A 142 12.92 -9.91 5.90
N GLU A 143 11.66 -10.23 6.25
CA GLU A 143 10.90 -11.25 5.55
C GLU A 143 10.55 -10.87 4.11
N ILE A 144 10.28 -9.58 3.82
CA ILE A 144 10.02 -9.14 2.44
C ILE A 144 11.31 -9.12 1.62
N GLU A 145 12.46 -8.83 2.24
CA GLU A 145 13.76 -8.88 1.60
C GLU A 145 14.13 -10.31 1.20
N ASP A 146 13.95 -11.27 2.12
CA ASP A 146 14.15 -12.70 1.85
C ASP A 146 13.21 -13.22 0.75
N LEU A 147 11.94 -12.79 0.79
CA LEU A 147 10.95 -13.16 -0.23
C LEU A 147 11.39 -12.66 -1.62
N ILE A 148 11.85 -11.41 -1.72
CA ILE A 148 12.32 -10.82 -2.98
C ILE A 148 13.62 -11.47 -3.45
N ALA A 149 14.54 -11.78 -2.55
CA ALA A 149 15.76 -12.50 -2.90
C ALA A 149 15.43 -13.88 -3.51
N THR A 150 14.45 -14.58 -2.94
CA THR A 150 14.06 -15.94 -3.33
C THR A 150 13.18 -15.97 -4.59
N HIS A 151 12.15 -15.12 -4.66
CA HIS A 151 11.10 -15.19 -5.68
C HIS A 151 11.15 -14.04 -6.70
N GLY A 152 11.97 -13.02 -6.44
CA GLY A 152 12.06 -11.82 -7.25
C GLY A 152 11.02 -10.76 -6.90
N PHE A 153 11.31 -9.54 -7.32
CA PHE A 153 10.48 -8.35 -7.23
C PHE A 153 9.75 -8.12 -8.57
N PRO A 154 8.43 -7.80 -8.56
CA PRO A 154 7.68 -7.48 -9.76
C PRO A 154 8.35 -6.38 -10.59
N ASP A 155 8.56 -6.63 -11.88
CA ASP A 155 9.25 -5.69 -12.77
C ASP A 155 8.43 -4.39 -12.93
N PRO A 156 8.88 -3.25 -12.34
CA PRO A 156 8.15 -1.98 -12.43
C PRO A 156 8.31 -1.32 -13.82
N GLY A 157 9.18 -1.86 -14.70
CA GLY A 157 9.32 -1.43 -16.09
C GLY A 157 8.38 -2.15 -17.05
N ARG A 158 7.71 -3.24 -16.62
CA ARG A 158 6.71 -3.90 -17.47
C ARG A 158 5.50 -2.99 -17.69
N PRO A 159 4.95 -2.93 -18.92
CA PRO A 159 3.65 -2.32 -19.14
C PRO A 159 2.59 -2.95 -18.23
N ARG A 160 1.70 -2.14 -17.64
CA ARG A 160 0.77 -2.60 -16.61
C ARG A 160 -0.19 -3.69 -17.12
N GLU A 161 -0.55 -3.65 -18.39
CA GLU A 161 -1.34 -4.67 -19.09
C GLU A 161 -0.64 -6.04 -19.17
N GLN A 162 0.68 -6.06 -18.97
CA GLN A 162 1.49 -7.28 -18.89
C GLN A 162 1.88 -7.64 -17.44
N ARG A 163 1.45 -6.84 -16.46
CA ARG A 163 1.62 -7.16 -15.05
C ARG A 163 0.45 -8.04 -14.63
N GLY A 164 0.77 -9.22 -14.12
CA GLY A 164 -0.22 -10.16 -13.59
C GLY A 164 -0.87 -9.66 -12.30
N PRO A 165 -1.65 -10.50 -11.59
CA PRO A 165 -2.27 -10.13 -10.32
C PRO A 165 -1.25 -9.69 -9.26
N ASP A 166 -0.03 -10.19 -9.34
CA ASP A 166 1.10 -9.89 -8.45
C ASP A 166 2.00 -8.77 -8.99
N ALA A 167 1.38 -7.65 -9.36
CA ALA A 167 2.03 -6.56 -10.10
C ALA A 167 2.91 -5.63 -9.26
N PHE A 168 2.75 -5.62 -7.94
CA PHE A 168 3.42 -4.67 -7.04
C PHE A 168 3.37 -5.18 -5.60
N ILE A 169 4.21 -4.61 -4.74
CA ILE A 169 4.24 -4.85 -3.29
C ILE A 169 3.75 -3.58 -2.59
N GLU A 170 2.81 -3.73 -1.65
CA GLU A 170 2.30 -2.62 -0.84
C GLU A 170 3.08 -2.57 0.48
N MET A 171 3.62 -1.40 0.82
CA MET A 171 4.16 -1.11 2.14
C MET A 171 3.12 -0.37 2.97
N GLN A 172 3.01 -0.77 4.24
CA GLN A 172 2.20 -0.12 5.25
C GLN A 172 3.11 0.54 6.28
N LEU A 173 3.03 1.86 6.40
CA LEU A 173 3.72 2.64 7.44
C LEU A 173 2.80 2.87 8.63
N TRP A 174 3.31 2.62 9.83
CA TRP A 174 2.58 2.65 11.08
C TRP A 174 3.02 3.78 12.03
N ASP A 175 3.75 4.76 11.50
CA ASP A 175 4.22 5.94 12.23
C ASP A 175 4.08 7.21 11.38
N ASP A 176 3.71 8.33 12.00
CA ASP A 176 3.68 9.64 11.37
C ASP A 176 5.01 10.40 11.47
N GLU A 177 5.86 10.11 12.47
CA GLU A 177 7.13 10.82 12.73
C GLU A 177 7.98 11.02 11.46
N PRO A 178 8.28 10.00 10.64
CA PRO A 178 9.10 10.19 9.44
C PRO A 178 8.45 11.10 8.39
N LEU A 179 7.13 11.33 8.47
CA LEU A 179 6.36 12.13 7.52
C LEU A 179 6.17 13.58 7.95
N GLU A 180 6.38 13.93 9.22
CA GLU A 180 6.12 15.28 9.74
C GLU A 180 6.91 16.35 8.99
N LYS A 181 8.21 16.11 8.78
CA LYS A 181 9.09 17.03 8.03
C LYS A 181 8.65 17.21 6.58
N ILE A 182 8.13 16.15 5.97
CA ILE A 182 7.67 16.17 4.57
C ILE A 182 6.39 16.98 4.46
N ARG A 183 5.45 16.80 5.39
CA ARG A 183 4.18 17.55 5.44
C ARG A 183 4.42 19.05 5.51
N LEU A 184 5.40 19.49 6.31
CA LEU A 184 5.77 20.90 6.44
C LEU A 184 6.33 21.48 5.14
N GLN A 185 7.11 20.70 4.39
CA GLN A 185 7.66 21.13 3.09
C GLN A 185 6.58 21.20 1.99
N THR A 186 5.58 20.31 2.03
CA THR A 186 4.47 20.32 1.06
C THR A 186 3.36 21.34 1.36
N ALA A 187 3.37 21.95 2.54
CA ALA A 187 2.36 22.93 2.98
C ALA A 187 2.77 24.39 2.74
N SER A 188 3.96 24.64 2.19
CA SER A 188 4.37 25.98 1.77
C SER A 188 3.85 26.28 0.35
N PRO A 189 3.10 27.36 0.15
CA PRO A 189 2.55 27.76 -1.15
C PRO A 189 3.62 28.17 -2.17
#